data_AF-P0CI04-F1
#
_entry.id   AF-P0CI04-F1
#
_cell.length_a   1.000
_cell.length_b   1.000
_cell.length_c   1.000
_cell.angle_alpha   90.00
_cell.angle_beta   90.00
_cell.angle_gamma   90.00
#
_symmetry.space_group_name_H-M   'P 1'
#
loop_
_entity.id
_entity.type
_entity.pdbx_description
1 polymer ?
#
loop_
_entity_poly.entity_id
_entity_poly.type
_entity_poly.pdbx_seq_one_letter_code
_entity_poly.pdbx_strand_id
1 'polypeptide(L)' 'CLGENVPCDKDRPNCCSKYECLEPTGYGRCYASYYSYKKKTL' A
#
# COMPACT_ATOMS: atom_id res chain seq x y z
N CYS A 1 9.96 -8.42 1.73
CA CYS A 1 8.90 -7.45 2.05
C CYS A 1 8.65 -6.58 0.81
N LEU A 2 7.43 -6.10 0.60
CA LEU A 2 7.03 -5.32 -0.58
C LEU A 2 7.59 -3.90 -0.49
N GLY A 3 8.13 -3.42 -1.60
CA GLY A 3 8.67 -2.06 -1.76
C GLY A 3 7.60 -1.02 -2.07
N GLU A 4 8.01 0.22 -2.31
CA GLU A 4 7.08 1.31 -2.65
C GLU A 4 6.34 1.06 -3.97
N ASN A 5 5.05 1.43 -4.03
CA ASN A 5 4.17 1.26 -5.19
C ASN A 5 4.01 -0.19 -5.67
N VAL A 6 4.24 -1.17 -4.78
CA VAL A 6 3.97 -2.57 -5.05
C VAL A 6 2.56 -2.92 -4.55
N PRO A 7 1.72 -3.61 -5.34
CA PRO A 7 0.42 -4.09 -4.89
C PRO A 7 0.56 -4.93 -3.62
N CYS A 8 -0.28 -4.68 -2.64
CA CYS A 8 -0.31 -5.40 -1.37
C CYS A 8 -1.74 -5.84 -1.04
N ASP A 9 -1.87 -6.86 -0.21
CA ASP A 9 -3.15 -7.31 0.32
C ASP A 9 -3.43 -6.66 1.66
N LYS A 10 -4.63 -6.12 1.88
CA LYS A 10 -5.00 -5.52 3.17
C LYS A 10 -4.84 -6.50 4.34
N ASP A 11 -5.21 -7.76 4.14
CA ASP A 11 -5.10 -8.83 5.15
C ASP A 11 -3.67 -9.33 5.34
N ARG A 12 -2.83 -9.21 4.30
CA ARG A 12 -1.42 -9.63 4.30
C ARG A 12 -0.56 -8.58 3.60
N PRO A 13 -0.34 -7.43 4.26
CA PRO A 13 0.26 -6.27 3.60
C PRO A 13 1.65 -6.58 3.09
N ASN A 14 2.44 -7.42 3.79
CA ASN A 14 3.81 -7.81 3.44
C ASN A 14 4.76 -6.65 3.09
N CYS A 15 4.34 -5.39 3.25
CA CYS A 15 5.10 -4.16 3.09
C CYS A 15 6.32 -4.18 4.00
N CYS A 16 7.46 -3.63 3.53
CA CYS A 16 8.57 -3.42 4.45
C CYS A 16 8.16 -2.46 5.58
N SER A 17 8.84 -2.50 6.73
CA SER A 17 8.50 -1.72 7.93
C SER A 17 8.32 -0.21 7.72
N LYS A 18 9.01 0.35 6.72
CA LYS A 18 8.95 1.75 6.26
C LYS A 18 7.79 2.06 5.30
N TYR A 19 7.04 1.06 4.89
CA TYR A 19 5.87 1.16 4.02
C TYR A 19 4.61 0.65 4.74
N GLU A 20 3.46 1.15 4.35
CA GLU A 20 2.13 0.75 4.81
C GLU A 20 1.25 0.42 3.60
N CYS A 21 0.42 -0.59 3.74
CA CYS A 21 -0.51 -0.99 2.70
C CYS A 21 -1.75 -0.10 2.77
N LEU A 22 -1.90 0.82 1.83
CA LEU A 22 -3.03 1.74 1.78
C LEU A 22 -3.83 1.56 0.50
N GLU A 23 -5.13 1.85 0.59
CA GLU A 23 -5.97 1.98 -0.58
C GLU A 23 -5.56 3.25 -1.35
N PRO A 24 -5.40 3.19 -2.69
CA PRO A 24 -5.14 4.38 -3.48
C PRO A 24 -6.29 5.38 -3.34
N THR A 25 -6.02 6.57 -2.81
CA THR A 25 -7.00 7.66 -2.67
C THR A 25 -7.10 8.43 -3.99
N GLY A 26 -8.03 8.06 -4.87
CA GLY A 26 -8.29 8.80 -6.12
C GLY A 26 -9.04 8.03 -7.22
N TYR A 27 -8.86 8.46 -8.48
CA TYR A 27 -9.48 7.94 -9.71
C TYR A 27 -9.10 6.48 -10.09
N GLY A 28 -8.73 5.65 -9.11
CA GLY A 28 -8.39 4.22 -9.26
C GLY A 28 -9.18 3.28 -8.35
N ARG A 29 -10.11 3.80 -7.54
CA ARG A 29 -10.89 3.03 -6.54
C ARG A 29 -11.65 1.83 -7.09
N CYS A 30 -11.96 1.82 -8.39
CA CYS A 30 -12.66 0.71 -9.05
C CYS A 30 -11.82 -0.57 -9.15
N TYR A 31 -10.49 -0.49 -9.00
CA TYR A 31 -9.62 -1.65 -8.95
C TYR A 31 -9.05 -1.73 -7.53
N ALA A 32 -9.65 -2.59 -6.71
CA ALA A 32 -9.34 -2.82 -5.31
C ALA A 32 -7.93 -3.43 -5.12
N SER A 33 -6.89 -2.68 -5.46
CA SER A 33 -5.50 -3.08 -5.24
C SER A 33 -4.91 -2.05 -4.29
N TYR A 34 -4.78 -2.44 -3.03
CA TYR A 34 -4.02 -1.67 -2.07
C TYR A 34 -2.55 -1.66 -2.56
N TYR A 35 -1.83 -0.59 -2.25
CA TYR A 35 -0.42 -0.48 -2.60
C TYR A 35 0.41 -0.15 -1.36
N SER A 36 1.66 -0.57 -1.42
CA SER A 36 2.64 -0.26 -0.39
C SER A 36 3.11 1.18 -0.56
N TYR A 37 2.66 2.08 0.30
CA TYR A 37 3.08 3.47 0.31
C TYR A 37 4.06 3.74 1.44
N LYS A 38 4.93 4.72 1.26
CA LYS A 38 5.86 5.13 2.33
C LYS A 38 5.07 5.70 3.50
N LYS A 39 5.32 5.16 4.70
CA LYS A 39 4.72 5.71 5.92
C LYS A 39 5.12 7.17 6.03
N LYS A 40 4.14 8.06 6.12
CA LYS A 40 4.43 9.44 6.50
C LYS A 40 4.78 9.42 7.98
N THR A 41 6.07 9.54 8.27
CA THR A 41 6.54 9.78 9.63
C THR A 41 6.00 11.15 10.05
N LEU A 42 5.04 11.13 10.97
CA LEU A 42 4.53 12.28 11.71
C LEU A 42 5.61 12.81 12.66
#